data_AF-A0A966CIJ2-F1
#
_entry.id   AF-A0A966CIJ2-F1
#
_cell.length_a   1.000
_cell.length_b   1.000
_cell.length_c   1.000
_cell.angle_alpha   90.00
_cell.angle_beta   90.00
_cell.angle_gamma   90.00
#
_symmetry.space_group_name_H-M   'P 1'
#
loop_
_entity.id
_entity.type
_entity.pdbx_description
1 polymer ?
#
loop_
_entity_poly.entity_id
_entity_poly.type
_entity_poly.pdbx_seq_one_letter_code
_entity_poly.pdbx_strand_id
1 'polypeptide(L)' 'INGNDIMKELKIKPGPQVGKILNRIFNQVINQKVKNQRKDLIELIDSSSTITLVN' A
#
# COMPACT_ATOMS: atom_id res chain seq x y z
N ILE A 1 -8.70 -0.12 -1.97
CA ILE A 1 -8.22 0.95 -1.07
C ILE A 1 -7.99 2.23 -1.86
N ASN A 2 -7.86 3.38 -1.20
CA ASN A 2 -7.64 4.68 -1.84
C ASN A 2 -6.48 5.47 -1.19
N GLY A 3 -6.26 6.71 -1.64
CA GLY A 3 -5.17 7.54 -1.11
C GLY A 3 -5.26 7.83 0.39
N ASN A 4 -6.47 7.97 0.94
CA ASN A 4 -6.66 8.19 2.38
C ASN A 4 -6.25 6.95 3.19
N ASP A 5 -6.50 5.75 2.67
CA ASP A 5 -6.03 4.51 3.30
C ASP A 5 -4.50 4.48 3.37
N ILE A 6 -3.81 4.78 2.26
CA ILE A 6 -2.34 4.82 2.19
C ILE A 6 -1.75 5.83 3.18
N MET A 7 -2.31 7.05 3.23
CA MET A 7 -1.81 8.10 4.10
C MET A 7 -1.94 7.74 5.58
N LYS A 8 -3.07 7.13 5.97
CA LYS A 8 -3.30 6.70 7.35
C LYS A 8 -2.37 5.56 7.76
N GLU A 9 -2.25 4.54 6.91
CA GLU A 9 -1.47 3.35 7.21
C GLU A 9 0.03 3.66 7.32
N LEU A 10 0.55 4.43 6.37
CA LEU A 10 1.98 4.77 6.32
C LEU A 10 2.34 6.06 7.07
N LYS A 11 1.35 6.75 7.64
CA LYS A 11 1.51 8.05 8.32
C LYS A 11 2.23 9.09 7.45
N ILE A 12 1.95 9.10 6.15
CA ILE A 12 2.55 10.04 5.18
C ILE A 12 1.59 11.16 4.81
N LYS A 13 2.15 12.32 4.45
CA LYS A 13 1.40 13.47 3.93
C LYS A 13 0.89 13.21 2.50
N PRO A 14 -0.18 13.91 2.06
CA PRO A 14 -0.62 13.86 0.67
C PRO A 14 0.49 14.30 -0.28
N GLY A 15 0.65 13.55 -1.38
CA GLY A 15 1.63 13.87 -2.41
C GLY A 15 1.77 12.78 -3.47
N PRO A 16 2.61 13.00 -4.50
CA PRO A 16 2.76 12.07 -5.63
C PRO A 16 3.17 10.65 -5.22
N GLN A 17 3.86 10.49 -4.08
CA GLN A 17 4.23 9.18 -3.54
C GLN A 17 3.01 8.29 -3.26
N VAL A 18 1.88 8.86 -2.83
CA VAL A 18 0.63 8.11 -2.60
C VAL A 18 0.17 7.44 -3.89
N GLY A 19 0.19 8.17 -5.01
CA GLY A 19 -0.16 7.64 -6.33
C GLY A 19 0.80 6.53 -6.79
N LYS A 20 2.11 6.66 -6.52
CA LYS A 20 3.10 5.61 -6.83
C LYS A 20 2.81 4.32 -6.07
N ILE A 21 2.43 4.42 -4.80
CA ILE A 21 2.08 3.26 -3.97
C ILE A 21 0.79 2.62 -4.48
N LEU A 22 -0.25 3.41 -4.75
CA LEU A 22 -1.50 2.92 -5.33
C LEU A 22 -1.26 2.19 -6.67
N ASN A 23 -0.42 2.73 -7.54
CA ASN A 23 -0.08 2.09 -8.82
C ASN A 23 0.65 0.75 -8.60
N ARG A 24 1.56 0.67 -7.64
CA ARG A 24 2.23 -0.60 -7.30
C ARG A 24 1.23 -1.65 -6.80
N ILE A 25 0.30 -1.25 -5.93
CA ILE A 25 -0.73 -2.16 -5.40
C ILE A 25 -1.68 -2.60 -6.52
N PHE A 26 -2.12 -1.67 -7.37
CA PHE A 26 -2.93 -1.96 -8.55
C PHE A 26 -2.25 -2.99 -9.47
N ASN A 27 -0.95 -2.80 -9.74
CA ASN A 27 -0.18 -3.75 -10.54
C ASN A 27 -0.11 -5.15 -9.90
N GLN A 28 -0.11 -5.28 -8.58
CA GLN A 28 -0.15 -6.59 -7.93
C GLN A 28 -1.53 -7.26 -8.05
N VAL A 29 -2.61 -6.47 -8.02
CA VAL A 29 -3.97 -6.96 -8.21
C VAL A 29 -4.21 -7.45 -9.64
N ILE A 30 -3.85 -6.65 -10.65
CA ILE A 30 -4.08 -7.03 -12.07
C ILE A 30 -3.24 -8.24 -12.49
N ASN A 31 -2.07 -8.43 -11.88
CA ASN A 31 -1.22 -9.60 -12.09
C ASN A 31 -1.61 -10.78 -11.19
N GLN A 32 -2.76 -10.72 -10.51
CA GLN A 32 -3.29 -11.77 -9.62
C GLN A 32 -2.34 -12.19 -8.49
N LYS A 33 -1.38 -11.33 -8.12
CA LYS A 33 -0.43 -11.57 -7.03
C LYS A 33 -1.07 -11.36 -5.65
N VAL A 34 -2.06 -10.47 -5.58
CA VAL A 34 -2.80 -10.14 -4.36
C VAL A 34 -4.28 -10.00 -4.71
N LYS A 35 -5.15 -10.48 -3.83
CA LYS A 35 -6.60 -10.35 -3.99
C LYS A 35 -7.04 -8.90 -3.85
N ASN A 36 -8.05 -8.49 -4.61
CA ASN A 36 -8.64 -7.16 -4.50
C ASN A 36 -9.63 -7.06 -3.31
N GLN A 37 -9.17 -7.40 -2.11
CA GLN A 37 -9.95 -7.26 -0.87
C GLN A 37 -9.24 -6.28 0.05
N ARG A 38 -10.00 -5.40 0.71
CA ARG A 38 -9.42 -4.34 1.54
C ARG A 38 -8.40 -4.88 2.55
N LYS A 39 -8.73 -5.98 3.23
CA LYS A 39 -7.86 -6.61 4.24
C LYS A 39 -6.49 -7.00 3.64
N ASP A 40 -6.51 -7.76 2.55
CA ASP A 40 -5.29 -8.23 1.88
C ASP A 40 -4.42 -7.06 1.38
N LEU A 41 -5.06 -5.98 0.91
CA LEU A 41 -4.35 -4.79 0.43
C LEU A 41 -3.77 -3.92 1.56
N ILE A 42 -4.38 -3.92 2.74
CA ILE A 42 -3.83 -3.26 3.93
C ILE A 42 -2.65 -4.08 4.50
N GLU A 43 -2.81 -5.41 4.60
CA GLU A 43 -1.74 -6.31 5.04
C GLU A 43 -0.50 -6.22 4.14
N LEU A 44 -0.69 -6.04 2.83
CA LEU A 44 0.39 -5.79 1.87
C LEU A 44 1.19 -4.50 2.19
N ILE A 45 0.52 -3.45 2.69
CA ILE A 45 1.16 -2.17 3.06
C ILE A 45 1.95 -2.34 4.35
N ASP A 46 1.37 -3.00 5.35
CA ASP A 46 1.99 -3.25 6.65
C ASP A 46 3.21 -4.18 6.52
N SER A 47 3.08 -5.28 5.78
CA SER A 47 4.17 -6.24 5.50
C SER A 47 5.35 -5.60 4.75
N SER A 48 5.09 -4.56 3.96
CA SER A 48 6.14 -3.78 3.28
C SER A 48 6.86 -2.81 4.24
N SER A 49 6.25 -2.49 5.38
CA SER A 49 6.76 -1.55 6.40
C SER A 49 7.66 -2.23 7.44
N THR A 50 7.59 -3.55 7.57
CA THR A 50 8.44 -4.33 8.50
C THR A 50 9.92 -4.32 8.12
N ILE A 51 10.29 -3.91 6.91
CA ILE A 51 11.70 -3.88 6.46
C ILE A 51 12.44 -2.59 6.86
N THR A 52 11.75 -1.54 7.33
CA THR A 52 12.39 -0.22 7.61
C THR A 52 12.46 0.16 9.10
N LEU A 53 11.89 -0.63 10.02
CA LEU A 53 11.98 -0.36 11.48
C LEU A 53 13.14 -1.10 12.17
N VAL A 54 13.99 -1.78 11.40
CA VAL A 54 15.31 -2.24 11.83
C VAL A 54 16.35 -1.48 11.02
N ASN A 55 16.67 -0.26 11.47
CA ASN A 55 17.93 0.46 11.24
C ASN A 55 17.98 1.67 12.18
#